data_AF-A0A0C3C9D6-F1
#
_entry.id   AF-A0A0C3C9D6-F1
#
_cell.length_a   1.000
_cell.length_b   1.000
_cell.length_c   1.000
_cell.angle_alpha   90.00
_cell.angle_beta   90.00
_cell.angle_gamma   90.00
#
_symmetry.space_group_name_H-M   'P 1'
#
loop_
_entity.id
_entity.type
_entity.pdbx_description
1 polymer ?
#
loop_
_entity_poly.entity_id
_entity_poly.type
_entity_poly.pdbx_seq_one_letter_code
_entity_poly.pdbx_strand_id
1 'polypeptide(L)'
;MLSFGGLLSEVLQGGAAGLTASNPGIVKILGGFVFPVGLVMIVLQGQELLTSNMMVFPMAVAKQAVPWWSLPVNWVIVFFGNLAGSLFFAAILVHYTGIVSTEPYITFIKAFALKKAHDPHWHQIFLRGVGCNWLVCIAVWVRAVFLVRSMLMDWQ
;
A
#
# COMPACT_ATOMS: atom_id res chain seq x y z
N MET A 1 2.16 8.37 -1.52
CA MET A 1 1.33 8.24 -0.31
C MET A 1 1.40 6.85 0.33
N LEU A 2 1.32 5.76 -0.43
CA LEU A 2 1.50 4.41 0.15
C LEU A 2 2.86 4.26 0.86
N SER A 3 3.94 4.79 0.27
CA SER A 3 5.28 4.82 0.86
C SER A 3 5.35 5.55 2.21
N PHE A 4 4.49 6.54 2.45
CA PHE A 4 4.43 7.24 3.74
C PHE A 4 3.87 6.34 4.84
N GLY A 5 2.79 5.61 4.56
CA GLY A 5 2.26 4.60 5.50
C GLY A 5 3.26 3.47 5.76
N GLY A 6 4.03 3.08 4.73
CA GLY A 6 5.16 2.15 4.85
C GLY A 6 6.25 2.68 5.79
N LEU A 7 6.71 3.91 5.56
CA LEU A 7 7.73 4.56 6.38
C LEU A 7 7.29 4.67 7.85
N LEU A 8 6.06 5.08 8.13
CA LEU A 8 5.54 5.15 9.49
C LEU A 8 5.57 3.78 10.19
N SER A 9 5.16 2.73 9.46
CA SER A 9 5.21 1.36 9.97
C SER A 9 6.65 0.89 10.23
N GLU A 10 7.61 1.27 9.38
CA GLU A 10 9.03 0.94 9.54
C GLU A 10 9.69 1.71 10.69
N VAL A 11 9.36 2.99 10.87
CA VAL A 11 9.85 3.78 12.00
C VAL A 11 9.32 3.23 13.33
N LEU A 12 8.05 2.83 13.40
CA LEU A 12 7.49 2.22 14.60
C LEU A 12 8.14 0.87 14.94
N GLN A 13 8.31 0.00 13.95
CA GLN A 13 8.88 -1.33 14.17
C GLN A 13 10.39 -1.27 14.43
N GLY A 14 11.11 -0.39 13.73
CA GLY A 14 12.55 -0.17 13.92
C GLY A 14 12.87 0.49 15.25
N GLY A 15 12.08 1.47 15.68
CA GLY A 15 12.30 2.21 16.94
C GLY A 15 11.91 1.43 18.20
N ALA A 16 11.02 0.44 18.09
CA ALA A 16 10.51 -0.35 19.22
C ALA A 16 11.34 -1.63 19.48
N ALA A 17 12.67 -1.57 19.40
CA ALA A 17 13.54 -2.74 19.53
C ALA A 17 13.34 -3.51 20.86
N GLY A 18 13.22 -2.79 21.98
CA GLY A 18 12.95 -3.40 23.29
C GLY A 18 11.60 -4.10 23.38
N LEU A 19 10.54 -3.48 22.84
CA LEU A 19 9.20 -4.08 22.82
C LEU A 19 9.11 -5.26 21.83
N THR A 20 9.89 -5.23 20.76
CA THR A 20 9.99 -6.33 19.79
C THR A 20 10.62 -7.57 20.42
N ALA A 21 11.62 -7.39 21.28
CA ALA A 21 12.26 -8.48 22.00
C ALA A 21 11.34 -9.09 23.08
N SER A 22 10.61 -8.26 23.83
CA SER A 22 9.71 -8.75 24.88
C SER A 22 8.38 -9.28 24.36
N ASN A 23 7.76 -8.60 23.39
CA ASN A 23 6.40 -8.89 22.90
C ASN A 23 6.26 -8.55 21.40
N PRO A 24 6.78 -9.40 20.49
CA PRO A 24 6.78 -9.13 19.06
C PRO A 24 5.38 -9.01 18.44
N GLY A 25 4.36 -9.61 19.07
CA GLY A 25 2.96 -9.52 18.61
C GLY A 25 2.40 -8.10 18.68
N ILE A 26 2.68 -7.37 19.75
CA ILE A 26 2.16 -6.01 19.95
C ILE A 26 2.73 -5.06 18.90
N VAL A 27 4.04 -5.14 18.64
CA VAL A 27 4.71 -4.30 17.63
C VAL A 27 4.14 -4.53 16.23
N LYS A 28 3.82 -5.79 15.88
CA LYS A 28 3.19 -6.12 14.59
C LYS A 28 1.76 -5.59 14.48
N ILE A 29 0.97 -5.66 15.56
CA ILE A 29 -0.39 -5.12 15.59
C ILE A 29 -0.34 -3.60 15.41
N LEU A 30 0.53 -2.91 16.15
CA LEU A 30 0.71 -1.45 16.02
C LEU A 30 1.18 -1.05 14.62
N GLY A 31 2.15 -1.77 14.05
CA GLY A 31 2.59 -1.56 12.66
C GLY A 31 1.46 -1.78 11.65
N GLY A 32 0.56 -2.73 11.92
CA GLY A 32 -0.63 -3.02 11.13
C GLY A 32 -1.72 -1.95 11.22
N PHE A 33 -1.83 -1.21 12.32
CA PHE A 33 -2.76 -0.08 12.44
C PHE A 33 -2.29 1.17 11.71
N VAL A 34 -0.97 1.37 11.61
CA VAL A 34 -0.40 2.59 11.03
C VAL A 34 -0.15 2.47 9.53
N PHE A 35 0.10 1.26 9.01
CA PHE A 35 0.28 1.03 7.58
C PHE A 35 -0.92 1.48 6.70
N PRO A 36 -2.20 1.22 7.07
CA PRO A 36 -3.36 1.62 6.29
C PRO A 36 -3.54 3.13 6.10
N VAL A 37 -2.87 3.97 6.90
CA VAL A 37 -2.94 5.43 6.77
C VAL A 37 -2.58 5.88 5.35
N GLY A 38 -1.56 5.26 4.75
CA GLY A 38 -1.17 5.53 3.36
C GLY A 38 -2.28 5.21 2.35
N LEU A 39 -3.00 4.10 2.55
CA LEU A 39 -4.12 3.69 1.69
C LEU A 39 -5.32 4.63 1.87
N VAL A 40 -5.64 5.01 3.11
CA VAL A 40 -6.74 5.94 3.40
C VAL A 40 -6.51 7.29 2.72
N MET A 41 -5.29 7.83 2.77
CA MET A 41 -4.98 9.10 2.08
C MET A 41 -5.15 9.01 0.56
N ILE A 42 -4.71 7.92 -0.07
CA ILE A 42 -4.90 7.68 -1.51
C ILE A 42 -6.39 7.68 -1.86
N VAL A 43 -7.17 6.96 -1.06
CA VAL A 43 -8.61 6.80 -1.25
C VAL A 43 -9.33 8.13 -1.05
N LEU A 44 -9.00 8.92 -0.03
CA LEU A 44 -9.63 10.22 0.21
C LEU A 44 -9.26 11.26 -0.86
N GLN A 45 -8.01 11.28 -1.29
CA GLN A 45 -7.52 12.23 -2.28
C GLN A 45 -7.86 11.85 -3.73
N GLY A 46 -8.46 10.66 -3.94
CA GLY A 46 -8.83 10.16 -5.26
C GLY A 46 -7.62 9.90 -6.16
N GLN A 47 -6.48 9.51 -5.59
CA GLN A 47 -5.30 9.19 -6.37
C GLN A 47 -5.41 7.79 -7.01
N GLU A 48 -4.79 7.63 -8.17
CA GLU A 48 -4.78 6.35 -8.89
C GLU A 48 -3.75 5.38 -8.29
N LEU A 49 -4.23 4.19 -7.95
CA LEU A 49 -3.42 3.11 -7.39
C LEU A 49 -3.62 1.83 -8.20
N LEU A 50 -2.52 1.19 -8.58
CA LEU A 50 -2.55 0.02 -9.46
C LEU A 50 -3.44 -1.11 -8.89
N THR A 51 -3.30 -1.40 -7.61
CA THR A 51 -4.02 -2.50 -6.93
C THR A 51 -5.53 -2.26 -6.90
N SER A 52 -5.99 -1.02 -6.76
CA SER A 52 -7.43 -0.72 -6.88
C SER A 52 -7.91 -0.87 -8.33
N ASN A 53 -7.08 -0.48 -9.30
CA ASN A 53 -7.44 -0.57 -10.71
C ASN A 53 -7.51 -2.01 -11.21
N MET A 54 -6.82 -2.95 -10.55
CA MET A 54 -6.95 -4.39 -10.78
C MET A 54 -8.34 -4.94 -10.43
N MET A 55 -9.20 -4.18 -9.73
CA MET A 55 -10.61 -4.53 -9.53
C MET A 55 -11.54 -3.65 -10.37
N VAL A 56 -11.32 -2.33 -10.38
CA VAL A 56 -12.21 -1.37 -11.05
C VAL A 56 -12.26 -1.57 -12.57
N PHE A 57 -11.10 -1.71 -13.23
CA PHE A 57 -11.07 -1.84 -14.69
C PHE A 57 -11.65 -3.17 -15.19
N PRO A 58 -11.34 -4.35 -14.59
CA PRO A 58 -11.96 -5.60 -15.02
C PRO A 58 -13.48 -5.58 -14.89
N MET A 59 -14.02 -4.98 -13.82
CA MET A 59 -15.47 -4.81 -13.66
C MET A 59 -16.06 -3.88 -14.73
N ALA A 60 -15.35 -2.79 -15.08
CA ALA A 60 -15.79 -1.88 -16.14
C ALA A 60 -15.77 -2.55 -17.51
N VAL A 61 -14.77 -3.38 -17.81
CA VAL A 61 -14.70 -4.19 -19.04
C VAL A 61 -15.81 -5.24 -19.07
N ALA A 62 -16.07 -5.91 -17.95
CA ALA A 62 -17.15 -6.89 -17.84
C ALA A 62 -18.54 -6.27 -18.07
N LYS A 63 -18.72 -5.01 -17.69
CA LYS A 63 -19.92 -4.21 -17.99
C LYS A 63 -19.92 -3.56 -19.37
N GLN A 64 -18.89 -3.82 -20.19
CA GLN A 64 -18.68 -3.20 -21.51
C GLN A 64 -18.65 -1.66 -21.48
N ALA A 65 -18.34 -1.06 -20.33
CA ALA A 65 -18.24 0.39 -20.18
C ALA A 65 -16.91 0.93 -20.74
N VAL A 66 -15.88 0.08 -20.80
CA VAL A 66 -14.57 0.40 -21.37
C VAL A 66 -14.06 -0.77 -22.22
N PRO A 67 -13.25 -0.52 -23.26
CA PRO A 67 -12.72 -1.58 -24.09
C PRO A 67 -11.64 -2.38 -23.33
N TRP A 68 -11.49 -3.66 -23.69
CA TRP A 68 -10.57 -4.59 -23.02
C TRP A 68 -9.10 -4.16 -23.11
N TRP A 69 -8.71 -3.44 -24.16
CA TRP A 69 -7.35 -2.91 -24.32
C TRP A 69 -7.00 -1.82 -23.30
N SER A 70 -8.00 -1.20 -22.65
CA SER A 70 -7.76 -0.21 -21.60
C SER A 70 -7.13 -0.81 -20.35
N LEU A 71 -7.31 -2.12 -20.12
CA LEU A 71 -6.72 -2.84 -18.98
C LEU A 71 -5.19 -2.78 -18.97
N PRO A 72 -4.48 -3.36 -19.97
CA PRO A 72 -3.02 -3.36 -19.96
C PRO A 72 -2.43 -1.95 -20.03
N VAL A 73 -3.07 -1.03 -20.77
CA VAL A 73 -2.60 0.35 -20.88
C VAL A 73 -2.67 1.06 -19.53
N ASN A 74 -3.81 0.98 -18.84
CA ASN A 74 -3.96 1.58 -17.51
C ASN A 74 -2.96 0.96 -16.52
N TRP A 75 -2.85 -0.37 -16.49
CA TRP A 75 -1.96 -1.04 -15.56
C TRP A 75 -0.50 -0.65 -15.76
N VAL A 76 -0.03 -0.54 -17.00
CA VAL A 76 1.34 -0.11 -17.30
C VAL A 76 1.57 1.34 -16.85
N ILE A 77 0.68 2.26 -17.23
CA ILE A 77 0.83 3.69 -16.88
C ILE A 77 0.83 3.88 -15.36
N VAL A 78 -0.14 3.28 -14.67
CA VAL A 78 -0.29 3.43 -13.22
C VAL A 78 0.84 2.69 -12.47
N PHE A 79 1.30 1.54 -12.96
CA PHE A 79 2.46 0.84 -12.39
C PHE A 79 3.70 1.72 -12.42
N PHE A 80 4.03 2.31 -13.57
CA PHE A 80 5.22 3.17 -13.67
C PHE A 80 5.06 4.49 -12.90
N GLY A 81 3.85 5.07 -12.86
CA GLY A 81 3.57 6.23 -12.03
C GLY A 81 3.73 5.94 -10.53
N ASN A 82 3.19 4.81 -10.06
CA ASN A 82 3.33 4.37 -8.66
C ASN A 82 4.79 4.04 -8.33
N LEU A 83 5.50 3.34 -9.21
CA LEU A 83 6.92 3.03 -9.05
C LEU A 83 7.76 4.30 -8.96
N ALA A 84 7.63 5.22 -9.92
CA ALA A 84 8.35 6.49 -9.93
C ALA A 84 8.07 7.32 -8.66
N GLY A 85 6.81 7.43 -8.25
CA GLY A 85 6.45 8.14 -7.01
C GLY A 85 7.04 7.50 -5.75
N SER A 86 7.07 6.16 -5.68
CA SER A 86 7.68 5.45 -4.55
C SER A 86 9.20 5.62 -4.49
N LEU A 87 9.88 5.58 -5.64
CA LEU A 87 11.32 5.80 -5.75
C LEU A 87 11.69 7.24 -5.42
N PHE A 88 10.91 8.21 -5.90
CA PHE A 88 11.08 9.61 -5.54
C PHE A 88 10.96 9.82 -4.03
N PHE A 89 9.93 9.24 -3.40
CA PHE A 89 9.74 9.32 -1.96
C PHE A 89 10.92 8.69 -1.20
N ALA A 90 11.34 7.49 -1.59
CA ALA A 90 12.45 6.79 -0.93
C ALA A 90 13.79 7.52 -1.09
N ALA A 91 14.11 8.03 -2.28
CA ALA A 91 15.36 8.73 -2.53
C ALA A 91 15.34 10.11 -1.85
N ILE A 92 14.38 10.96 -2.18
CA ILE A 92 14.40 12.37 -1.80
C ILE A 92 13.92 12.58 -0.37
N LEU A 93 12.81 11.95 0.03
CA LEU A 93 12.17 12.24 1.31
C LEU A 93 12.66 11.35 2.46
N VAL A 94 13.30 10.21 2.16
CA VAL A 94 13.80 9.29 3.19
C VAL A 94 15.34 9.26 3.22
N HIS A 95 15.99 9.03 2.07
CA HIS A 95 17.45 8.90 2.04
C HIS A 95 18.16 10.26 2.16
N TYR A 96 17.80 11.25 1.33
CA TYR A 96 18.46 12.57 1.37
C TYR A 96 18.16 13.38 2.64
N THR A 97 17.00 13.17 3.27
CA THR A 97 16.64 13.84 4.54
C THR A 97 17.28 13.17 5.76
N GLY A 98 17.80 11.95 5.61
CA GLY A 98 18.46 11.21 6.68
C GLY A 98 17.54 10.68 7.79
N ILE A 99 16.21 10.69 7.60
CA ILE A 99 15.22 10.34 8.64
C ILE A 99 15.44 8.93 9.21
N VAL A 100 15.94 7.99 8.38
CA VAL A 100 16.18 6.59 8.77
C VAL A 100 17.66 6.20 8.78
N SER A 101 18.56 7.18 8.68
CA SER A 101 20.01 6.93 8.55
C SER A 101 20.70 6.58 9.87
N THR A 102 20.00 6.67 11.00
CA THR A 102 20.49 6.34 12.34
C THR A 102 20.15 4.89 12.73
N GLU A 103 20.96 4.30 13.60
CA GLU A 103 20.58 3.06 14.28
C GLU A 103 19.45 3.32 15.28
N PRO A 104 18.50 2.37 15.44
CA PRO A 104 18.42 1.03 14.84
C PRO A 104 17.71 0.94 13.47
N TYR A 105 17.21 2.06 12.94
CA TYR A 105 16.31 2.09 11.77
C TYR A 105 16.94 1.53 10.49
N ILE A 106 18.18 1.94 10.17
CA ILE A 106 18.84 1.51 8.94
C ILE A 106 19.07 -0.01 8.87
N THR A 107 19.43 -0.61 10.00
CA THR A 107 19.67 -2.05 10.12
C THR A 107 18.36 -2.82 10.01
N PHE A 108 17.31 -2.33 10.66
CA PHE A 108 15.97 -2.92 10.58
C PHE A 108 15.43 -2.93 9.14
N ILE A 109 15.48 -1.80 8.44
CA ILE A 109 14.95 -1.68 7.06
C ILE A 109 15.72 -2.62 6.11
N LYS A 110 17.05 -2.67 6.21
CA LYS A 110 17.87 -3.59 5.40
C LYS A 110 17.52 -5.05 5.68
N ALA A 111 17.44 -5.45 6.95
CA ALA A 111 17.07 -6.81 7.32
C ALA A 111 15.66 -7.17 6.85
N PHE A 112 14.69 -6.25 7.00
CA PHE A 112 13.32 -6.44 6.54
C PHE A 112 13.24 -6.62 5.02
N ALA A 113 13.96 -5.80 4.26
CA ALA A 113 14.01 -5.89 2.80
C ALA A 113 14.61 -7.22 2.32
N LEU A 114 15.75 -7.63 2.89
CA LEU A 114 16.41 -8.90 2.55
C LEU A 114 15.51 -10.10 2.88
N LYS A 115 14.89 -10.08 4.06
CA LYS A 115 13.95 -11.12 4.49
C LYS A 115 12.78 -11.29 3.51
N LYS A 116 12.21 -10.18 3.05
CA LYS A 116 11.08 -10.20 2.12
C LYS A 116 11.48 -10.63 0.71
N ALA A 117 12.71 -10.34 0.29
CA ALA A 117 13.23 -10.69 -1.01
C ALA A 117 13.68 -12.16 -1.14
N HIS A 118 14.26 -12.73 -0.08
CA HIS A 118 14.96 -14.02 -0.17
C HIS A 118 14.21 -15.20 0.49
N ASP A 119 13.56 -14.99 1.63
CA ASP A 119 13.00 -16.10 2.41
C ASP A 119 11.74 -16.77 1.82
N PRO A 120 10.76 -16.04 1.24
CA PRO A 120 9.51 -16.66 0.83
C PRO A 120 9.64 -17.36 -0.53
N HIS A 121 9.21 -18.62 -0.60
CA HIS A 121 9.02 -19.31 -1.87
C HIS A 121 7.95 -18.62 -2.73
N TRP A 122 8.03 -18.81 -4.05
CA TRP A 122 7.09 -18.23 -5.04
C TRP A 122 5.61 -18.35 -4.63
N HIS A 123 5.18 -19.54 -4.21
CA HIS A 123 3.79 -19.78 -3.83
C HIS A 123 3.36 -18.97 -2.60
N GLN A 124 4.26 -18.71 -1.65
CA GLN A 124 3.97 -17.89 -0.47
C GLN A 124 3.80 -16.42 -0.85
N ILE A 125 4.62 -15.92 -1.78
CA ILE A 125 4.52 -14.57 -2.31
C ILE A 125 3.17 -14.40 -3.03
N PHE A 126 2.82 -15.36 -3.89
CA PHE A 126 1.56 -15.35 -4.63
C PHE A 126 0.34 -15.32 -3.69
N LEU A 127 0.26 -16.25 -2.72
CA LEU A 127 -0.86 -16.31 -1.77
C LEU A 127 -0.97 -15.05 -0.90
N ARG A 128 0.16 -14.51 -0.43
CA ARG A 128 0.19 -13.23 0.30
C ARG A 128 -0.27 -12.07 -0.58
N GLY A 129 0.09 -12.08 -1.86
CA GLY A 129 -0.35 -11.09 -2.84
C GLY A 129 -1.86 -11.11 -3.05
N VAL A 130 -2.45 -12.30 -3.21
CA VAL A 130 -3.91 -12.46 -3.34
C VAL A 130 -4.63 -11.92 -2.11
N GLY A 131 -4.22 -12.33 -0.90
CA GLY A 131 -4.82 -11.85 0.35
C GLY A 131 -4.69 -10.34 0.54
N CYS A 132 -3.52 -9.78 0.22
CA CYS A 132 -3.29 -8.34 0.29
C CYS A 132 -4.22 -7.57 -0.66
N ASN A 133 -4.26 -7.96 -1.93
CA ASN A 133 -5.06 -7.24 -2.92
C ASN A 133 -6.56 -7.38 -2.63
N TRP A 134 -7.00 -8.53 -2.09
CA TRP A 134 -8.39 -8.69 -1.66
C TRP A 134 -8.79 -7.63 -0.63
N LEU A 135 -7.99 -7.44 0.42
CA LEU A 135 -8.28 -6.43 1.45
C LEU A 135 -8.27 -5.00 0.88
N VAL A 136 -7.32 -4.69 -0.01
CA VAL A 136 -7.24 -3.38 -0.68
C VAL A 136 -8.49 -3.14 -1.53
N CYS A 137 -8.93 -4.15 -2.28
CA CYS A 137 -10.14 -4.10 -3.08
C CYS A 137 -11.38 -3.86 -2.22
N ILE A 138 -11.54 -4.57 -1.10
CA ILE A 138 -12.68 -4.34 -0.18
C ILE A 138 -12.67 -2.89 0.33
N ALA A 139 -11.51 -2.35 0.73
CA ALA A 139 -11.42 -0.98 1.23
C ALA A 139 -11.86 0.06 0.18
N VAL A 140 -11.44 -0.13 -1.08
CA VAL A 140 -11.83 0.75 -2.19
C VAL A 140 -13.34 0.62 -2.51
N TRP A 141 -13.86 -0.60 -2.46
CA TRP A 141 -15.29 -0.87 -2.68
C TRP A 141 -16.17 -0.18 -1.65
N VAL A 142 -15.81 -0.27 -0.36
CA VAL A 142 -16.55 0.40 0.73
C VAL A 142 -16.62 1.90 0.51
N ARG A 143 -15.51 2.54 0.08
CA ARG A 143 -15.50 3.95 -0.27
C ARG A 143 -16.43 4.28 -1.44
N ALA A 144 -16.42 3.47 -2.50
CA ALA A 144 -17.29 3.68 -3.65
C ALA A 144 -18.78 3.61 -3.26
N VAL A 145 -19.17 2.61 -2.44
CA VAL A 145 -20.54 2.49 -1.93
C VAL A 145 -20.93 3.69 -1.07
N PHE A 146 -20.04 4.14 -0.19
CA PHE A 146 -20.31 5.29 0.68
C PHE A 146 -20.51 6.58 -0.12
N LEU A 147 -19.69 6.80 -1.16
CA LEU A 147 -19.80 7.96 -2.05
C LEU A 147 -21.14 7.98 -2.81
N VAL A 148 -21.57 6.83 -3.34
CA VAL A 148 -22.88 6.74 -4.02
C VAL A 148 -24.00 7.08 -3.05
N ARG A 149 -23.91 6.61 -1.79
CA ARG A 149 -24.92 6.93 -0.77
C ARG A 149 -24.94 8.42 -0.40
N SER A 150 -23.78 9.06 -0.23
CA SER A 150 -23.74 10.50 0.07
C SER A 150 -24.37 11.32 -1.04
N MET A 151 -24.05 11.00 -2.30
CA MET A 151 -24.66 11.68 -3.44
C MET A 151 -26.18 11.54 -3.44
N LEU A 152 -26.73 10.35 -3.18
CA LEU A 152 -28.18 10.14 -3.15
C LEU A 152 -28.90 10.91 -2.03
N MET A 153 -28.25 11.15 -0.89
CA MET A 153 -28.82 11.95 0.20
C MET A 153 -28.87 13.44 -0.12
N ASP A 154 -27.92 13.95 -0.91
CA ASP A 154 -27.91 15.36 -1.33
C ASP A 154 -29.04 15.71 -2.33
N TRP A 155 -29.68 14.69 -2.93
CA TRP A 155 -30.80 14.85 -3.87
C TRP A 155 -32.20 14.74 -3.23
N GLN A 156 -32.30 14.57 -1.91
CA GLN A 156 -33.55 14.48 -1.14
C GLN A 156 -33.79 15.73 -0.31
#